data_AF-A0A7K1H5C0-F1
#
_entry.id   AF-A0A7K1H5C0-F1
#
_cell.length_a   1.000
_cell.length_b   1.000
_cell.length_c   1.000
_cell.angle_alpha   90.00
_cell.angle_beta   90.00
_cell.angle_gamma   90.00
#
_symmetry.space_group_name_H-M   'P 1'
#
loop_
_entity.id
_entity.type
_entity.pdbx_description
1 polymer ?
#
loop_
_entity_poly.entity_id
_entity_poly.type
_entity_poly.pdbx_seq_one_letter_code
_entity_poly.pdbx_strand_id
1 'polypeptide(L)'
;MVELQDALLANADRLLTAALAVLDLGTVGLARSLAILAMEESGKAIALHERRVEMAYAPEGEPFVNARLENLWASHQEKLKLVHTFLAEERYWFGTEPADPERNLAYLGTIKRWALRHDRLKQRGFYVDIDGAGGVLEPTGVSDRESLIDVINHVHQIGWQLRLGEHIEAKQQAEEARGVPPRTEAEIEKMRDIFSRLPGRAADEELYDSMRQGREGRKLNNDDYRLHLPEPGSNPFENLGKPGYEAETRELRRLAEELDRLESQ
;
A
#
# COMPACT_ATOMS: atom_id res chain seq x y z
N MET A 1 13.42 -5.55 10.87
CA MET A 1 12.10 -4.93 10.61
C MET A 1 11.78 -4.91 9.13
N VAL A 2 12.68 -4.39 8.28
CA VAL A 2 12.57 -4.50 6.81
C VAL A 2 12.40 -5.96 6.39
N GLU A 3 13.26 -6.86 6.90
CA GLU A 3 13.14 -8.30 6.64
C GLU A 3 11.78 -8.90 7.05
N LEU A 4 11.16 -8.41 8.12
CA LEU A 4 9.83 -8.87 8.55
C LEU A 4 8.76 -8.37 7.57
N GLN A 5 8.79 -7.09 7.20
CA GLN A 5 7.86 -6.53 6.22
C GLN A 5 7.99 -7.23 4.86
N ASP A 6 9.21 -7.48 4.40
CA ASP A 6 9.50 -8.21 3.17
C ASP A 6 8.96 -9.64 3.23
N ALA A 7 9.19 -10.35 4.34
CA ALA A 7 8.66 -11.70 4.53
C ALA A 7 7.14 -11.75 4.57
N LEU A 8 6.48 -10.74 5.16
CA LEU A 8 5.02 -10.63 5.17
C LEU A 8 4.47 -10.43 3.76
N LEU A 9 5.09 -9.54 2.97
CA LEU A 9 4.69 -9.27 1.59
C LEU A 9 4.90 -10.47 0.68
N ALA A 10 6.07 -11.12 0.76
CA ALA A 10 6.35 -12.35 0.03
C ALA A 10 5.37 -13.48 0.42
N ASN A 11 4.95 -13.54 1.68
CA ASN A 11 3.96 -14.52 2.12
C ASN A 11 2.55 -14.19 1.59
N ALA A 12 2.16 -12.92 1.60
CA ALA A 12 0.89 -12.48 1.05
C ALA A 12 0.78 -12.80 -0.45
N ASP A 13 1.84 -12.52 -1.22
CA ASP A 13 1.93 -12.82 -2.65
C ASP A 13 1.75 -14.33 -2.94
N ARG A 14 2.50 -15.18 -2.23
CA ARG A 14 2.37 -16.64 -2.37
C ARG A 14 0.96 -17.14 -2.07
N LEU A 15 0.31 -16.58 -1.04
CA LEU A 15 -1.05 -16.95 -0.65
C LEU A 15 -2.09 -16.52 -1.70
N LEU A 16 -1.93 -15.34 -2.30
CA LEU A 16 -2.84 -14.85 -3.34
C LEU A 16 -2.64 -15.58 -4.67
N THR A 17 -1.39 -15.87 -5.05
CA THR A 17 -1.07 -16.74 -6.20
C THR A 17 -1.68 -18.12 -6.02
N ALA A 18 -1.54 -18.72 -4.83
CA ALA A 18 -2.19 -19.99 -4.51
C ALA A 18 -3.73 -19.88 -4.54
N ALA A 19 -4.30 -18.76 -4.08
CA ALA A 19 -5.73 -18.52 -4.14
C ALA A 19 -6.26 -18.52 -5.59
N LEU A 20 -5.54 -17.88 -6.52
CA LEU A 20 -5.90 -17.89 -7.95
C LEU A 20 -5.83 -19.31 -8.53
N ALA A 21 -4.74 -20.03 -8.29
CA ALA A 21 -4.58 -21.40 -8.80
C ALA A 21 -5.70 -22.34 -8.30
N VAL A 22 -6.07 -22.24 -7.02
CA VAL A 22 -7.16 -23.03 -6.44
C VAL A 22 -8.53 -22.59 -6.97
N LEU A 23 -8.69 -21.30 -7.29
CA LEU A 23 -9.92 -20.76 -7.87
C LEU A 23 -10.14 -21.26 -9.30
N ASP A 24 -9.07 -21.47 -10.07
CA ASP A 24 -9.13 -22.05 -11.41
C ASP A 24 -9.51 -23.54 -11.39
N LEU A 25 -9.22 -24.23 -10.29
CA LEU A 25 -9.72 -25.59 -10.01
C LEU A 25 -11.18 -25.60 -9.53
N GLY A 26 -11.85 -24.44 -9.44
CA GLY A 26 -13.25 -24.32 -9.02
C GLY A 26 -13.48 -24.36 -7.51
N THR A 27 -12.42 -24.37 -6.68
CA THR A 27 -12.55 -24.47 -5.21
C THR A 27 -12.67 -23.08 -4.57
N VAL A 28 -13.79 -22.40 -4.81
CA VAL A 28 -14.01 -20.99 -4.40
C VAL A 28 -13.86 -20.77 -2.90
N GLY A 29 -14.36 -21.70 -2.05
CA GLY A 29 -14.24 -21.59 -0.61
C GLY A 29 -12.79 -21.55 -0.13
N LEU A 30 -11.95 -22.47 -0.62
CA LEU A 30 -10.53 -22.55 -0.27
C LEU A 30 -9.76 -21.33 -0.78
N ALA A 31 -10.02 -20.92 -2.03
CA ALA A 31 -9.42 -19.72 -2.60
C ALA A 31 -9.73 -18.47 -1.75
N ARG A 32 -10.96 -18.32 -1.26
CA ARG A 32 -11.33 -17.24 -0.34
C ARG A 32 -10.53 -17.29 0.96
N SER A 33 -10.38 -18.47 1.55
CA SER A 33 -9.63 -18.60 2.81
C SER A 33 -8.17 -18.20 2.64
N LEU A 34 -7.53 -18.59 1.53
CA LEU A 34 -6.18 -18.17 1.19
C LEU A 34 -6.07 -16.65 0.99
N ALA A 35 -7.04 -16.05 0.28
CA ALA A 35 -7.08 -14.60 0.11
C ALA A 35 -7.25 -13.85 1.44
N ILE A 36 -8.05 -14.37 2.38
CA ILE A 36 -8.18 -13.79 3.73
C ILE A 36 -6.85 -13.87 4.49
N LEU A 37 -6.14 -15.00 4.43
CA LEU A 37 -4.82 -15.13 5.06
C LEU A 37 -3.82 -14.12 4.46
N ALA A 38 -3.82 -13.95 3.14
CA ALA A 38 -2.95 -12.97 2.50
C ALA A 38 -3.24 -11.53 2.94
N MET A 39 -4.53 -11.18 3.12
CA MET A 39 -4.92 -9.88 3.67
C MET A 39 -4.42 -9.67 5.10
N GLU A 40 -4.32 -10.73 5.91
CA GLU A 40 -3.77 -10.60 7.26
C GLU A 40 -2.28 -10.29 7.25
N GLU A 41 -1.53 -10.95 6.36
CA GLU A 41 -0.11 -10.66 6.15
C GLU A 41 0.09 -9.25 5.58
N SER A 42 -0.74 -8.85 4.61
CA SER A 42 -0.74 -7.50 4.04
C SER A 42 -1.06 -6.44 5.09
N GLY A 43 -2.07 -6.66 5.95
CA GLY A 43 -2.43 -5.75 7.03
C GLY A 43 -1.30 -5.55 8.04
N LYS A 44 -0.55 -6.61 8.38
CA LYS A 44 0.66 -6.49 9.21
C LYS A 44 1.73 -5.65 8.51
N ALA A 45 1.95 -5.87 7.22
CA ALA A 45 2.93 -5.11 6.43
C ALA A 45 2.59 -3.62 6.35
N ILE A 46 1.31 -3.28 6.13
CA ILE A 46 0.82 -1.89 6.14
C ILE A 46 1.08 -1.24 7.51
N ALA A 47 0.74 -1.93 8.61
CA ALA A 47 0.94 -1.39 9.95
C ALA A 47 2.43 -1.14 10.29
N LEU A 48 3.32 -2.02 9.85
CA LEU A 48 4.77 -1.83 10.00
C LEU A 48 5.26 -0.63 9.17
N HIS A 49 4.78 -0.48 7.94
CA HIS A 49 5.10 0.67 7.08
C HIS A 49 4.70 1.98 7.74
N GLU A 50 3.44 2.10 8.16
CA GLU A 50 2.94 3.29 8.86
C GLU A 50 3.76 3.58 10.11
N ARG A 51 4.10 2.55 10.90
CA ARG A 51 4.91 2.73 12.11
C ARG A 51 6.30 3.25 11.79
N ARG A 52 6.95 2.79 10.71
CA ARG A 52 8.27 3.29 10.27
C ARG A 52 8.20 4.75 9.85
N VAL A 53 7.13 5.16 9.17
CA VAL A 53 6.89 6.56 8.82
C VAL A 53 6.72 7.42 10.07
N GLU A 54 5.87 7.00 11.01
CA GLU A 54 5.62 7.70 12.28
C GLU A 54 6.90 7.85 13.13
N MET A 55 7.69 6.77 13.23
CA MET A 55 8.85 6.72 14.11
C MET A 55 9.90 7.79 13.78
N ALA A 56 10.04 8.18 12.50
CA ALA A 56 10.93 9.26 12.10
C ALA A 56 10.69 10.57 12.88
N TYR A 57 9.43 10.82 13.27
CA TYR A 57 8.99 12.03 13.96
C TYR A 57 8.62 11.82 15.43
N ALA A 58 8.57 10.56 15.89
CA ALA A 58 8.23 10.24 17.26
C ALA A 58 9.24 10.84 18.26
N PRO A 59 8.87 11.00 19.55
CA PRO A 59 9.82 11.34 20.60
C PRO A 59 10.99 10.34 20.65
N GLU A 60 12.15 10.81 21.11
CA GLU A 60 13.30 9.94 21.34
C GLU A 60 13.00 8.92 22.44
N GLY A 61 13.37 7.65 22.22
CA GLY A 61 13.10 6.56 23.15
C GLY A 61 11.70 5.94 23.05
N GLU A 62 10.84 6.43 22.15
CA GLU A 62 9.56 5.81 21.84
C GLU A 62 9.78 4.36 21.33
N PRO A 63 9.09 3.35 21.89
CA PRO A 63 9.25 1.97 21.44
C PRO A 63 8.63 1.79 20.04
N PHE A 64 9.32 1.06 19.17
CA PHE A 64 8.78 0.76 17.84
C PHE A 64 7.48 -0.04 17.93
N VAL A 65 7.46 -1.08 18.75
CA VAL A 65 6.24 -1.86 19.06
C VAL A 65 5.45 -1.10 20.11
N ASN A 66 4.28 -0.59 19.71
CA ASN A 66 3.34 0.12 20.57
C ASN A 66 2.02 -0.65 20.71
N ALA A 67 1.15 -0.19 21.62
CA ALA A 67 -0.14 -0.82 21.87
C ALA A 67 -1.02 -0.94 20.60
N ARG A 68 -0.92 0.02 19.67
CA ARG A 68 -1.63 -0.05 18.37
C ARG A 68 -1.18 -1.27 17.57
N LEU A 69 0.13 -1.46 17.44
CA LEU A 69 0.70 -2.60 16.70
C LEU A 69 0.38 -3.93 17.38
N GLU A 70 0.46 -4.00 18.72
CA GLU A 70 0.09 -5.19 19.50
C GLU A 70 -1.38 -5.58 19.30
N ASN A 71 -2.29 -4.61 19.41
CA ASN A 71 -3.73 -4.83 19.20
C ASN A 71 -4.03 -5.31 17.77
N LEU A 72 -3.37 -4.71 16.77
CA LEU A 72 -3.50 -5.15 15.38
C LEU A 72 -2.96 -6.56 15.19
N TRP A 73 -1.84 -6.90 15.83
CA TRP A 73 -1.26 -8.25 15.75
C TRP A 73 -2.19 -9.30 16.33
N ALA A 74 -2.88 -8.98 17.44
CA ALA A 74 -3.83 -9.88 18.10
C ALA A 74 -5.18 -10.01 17.37
N SER A 75 -5.59 -9.04 16.55
CA SER A 75 -6.92 -9.03 15.93
C SER A 75 -6.88 -9.23 14.42
N HIS A 76 -7.44 -10.33 13.93
CA HIS A 76 -7.64 -10.55 12.49
C HIS A 76 -8.55 -9.49 11.87
N GLN A 77 -9.61 -9.10 12.59
CA GLN A 77 -10.55 -8.08 12.13
C GLN A 77 -9.87 -6.72 11.90
N GLU A 78 -8.96 -6.31 12.80
CA GLU A 78 -8.25 -5.04 12.64
C GLU A 78 -7.28 -5.07 11.45
N LYS A 79 -6.63 -6.21 11.16
CA LYS A 79 -5.80 -6.37 9.95
C LYS A 79 -6.61 -6.18 8.68
N LEU A 80 -7.78 -6.82 8.58
CA LEU A 80 -8.65 -6.72 7.40
C LEU A 80 -9.26 -5.32 7.26
N LYS A 81 -9.61 -4.65 8.37
CA LYS A 81 -10.04 -3.24 8.35
C LYS A 81 -8.93 -2.34 7.83
N LEU A 82 -7.68 -2.54 8.28
CA LEU A 82 -6.55 -1.76 7.81
C LEU A 82 -6.32 -1.95 6.31
N VAL A 83 -6.39 -3.18 5.80
CA VAL A 83 -6.33 -3.46 4.35
C VAL A 83 -7.44 -2.74 3.60
N HIS A 84 -8.68 -2.82 4.09
CA HIS A 84 -9.80 -2.12 3.47
C HIS A 84 -9.57 -0.61 3.41
N THR A 85 -9.15 0.03 4.51
CA THR A 85 -8.88 1.48 4.54
C THR A 85 -7.73 1.85 3.61
N PHE A 86 -6.63 1.09 3.64
CA PHE A 86 -5.47 1.34 2.78
C PHE A 86 -5.83 1.29 1.29
N LEU A 87 -6.61 0.29 0.88
CA LEU A 87 -7.09 0.16 -0.51
C LEU A 87 -8.18 1.16 -0.87
N ALA A 88 -8.91 1.70 0.10
CA ALA A 88 -9.88 2.75 -0.15
C ALA A 88 -9.16 4.08 -0.46
N GLU A 89 -8.19 4.43 0.38
CA GLU A 89 -7.46 5.70 0.27
C GLU A 89 -6.42 5.69 -0.85
N GLU A 90 -5.82 4.53 -1.15
CA GLU A 90 -4.73 4.36 -2.13
C GLU A 90 -3.67 5.47 -2.01
N ARG A 91 -3.20 5.74 -0.79
CA ARG A 91 -2.26 6.83 -0.49
C ARG A 91 -1.03 6.85 -1.40
N TYR A 92 -0.59 5.68 -1.86
CA TYR A 92 0.56 5.50 -2.75
C TYR A 92 0.12 5.01 -4.13
N TRP A 93 -0.91 5.66 -4.68
CA TRP A 93 -1.44 5.39 -6.01
C TRP A 93 -0.45 5.72 -7.14
N PHE A 94 -0.46 4.90 -8.20
CA PHE A 94 0.45 5.01 -9.34
C PHE A 94 -0.23 4.93 -10.71
N GLY A 95 -1.54 5.24 -10.77
CA GLY A 95 -2.27 5.32 -12.04
C GLY A 95 -2.17 6.69 -12.73
N THR A 96 -2.79 6.78 -13.90
CA THR A 96 -2.76 7.98 -14.76
C THR A 96 -3.69 9.10 -14.30
N GLU A 97 -4.75 8.75 -13.57
CA GLU A 97 -5.69 9.68 -12.94
C GLU A 97 -5.50 9.67 -11.42
N PRO A 98 -5.95 10.69 -10.66
CA PRO A 98 -5.94 10.63 -9.20
C PRO A 98 -6.72 9.41 -8.68
N ALA A 99 -6.34 8.91 -7.50
CA ALA A 99 -7.13 7.90 -6.81
C ALA A 99 -8.54 8.44 -6.51
N ASP A 100 -9.55 7.58 -6.61
CA ASP A 100 -10.94 7.89 -6.31
C ASP A 100 -11.42 7.06 -5.11
N PRO A 101 -11.32 7.60 -3.88
CA PRO A 101 -11.68 6.86 -2.69
C PRO A 101 -13.15 6.45 -2.63
N GLU A 102 -14.07 7.27 -3.17
CA GLU A 102 -15.50 6.95 -3.17
C GLU A 102 -15.77 5.75 -4.07
N ARG A 103 -15.17 5.76 -5.26
CA ARG A 103 -15.24 4.63 -6.20
C ARG A 103 -14.57 3.39 -5.61
N ASN A 104 -13.40 3.51 -4.99
CA ASN A 104 -12.72 2.39 -4.34
C ASN A 104 -13.61 1.77 -3.25
N LEU A 105 -14.24 2.59 -2.40
CA LEU A 105 -15.16 2.11 -1.36
C LEU A 105 -16.36 1.34 -1.91
N ALA A 106 -16.89 1.71 -3.08
CA ALA A 106 -17.99 1.01 -3.72
C ALA A 106 -17.65 -0.45 -4.05
N TYR A 107 -16.39 -0.72 -4.44
CA TYR A 107 -15.91 -2.07 -4.78
C TYR A 107 -15.40 -2.86 -3.57
N LEU A 108 -14.93 -2.20 -2.51
CA LEU A 108 -14.33 -2.85 -1.34
C LEU A 108 -15.34 -3.36 -0.29
N GLY A 109 -16.65 -3.24 -0.56
CA GLY A 109 -17.71 -3.73 0.31
C GLY A 109 -17.58 -5.23 0.65
N THR A 110 -16.98 -6.03 -0.24
CA THR A 110 -16.69 -7.45 0.00
C THR A 110 -15.67 -7.65 1.12
N ILE A 111 -14.57 -6.89 1.12
CA ILE A 111 -13.54 -6.95 2.17
C ILE A 111 -14.13 -6.54 3.52
N LYS A 112 -14.95 -5.48 3.55
CA LYS A 112 -15.65 -5.05 4.79
C LYS A 112 -16.54 -6.15 5.37
N ARG A 113 -17.30 -6.84 4.52
CA ARG A 113 -18.12 -7.99 4.93
C ARG A 113 -17.28 -9.17 5.41
N TRP A 114 -16.09 -9.37 4.85
CA TRP A 114 -15.20 -10.44 5.26
C TRP A 114 -14.56 -10.12 6.62
N ALA A 115 -14.16 -8.88 6.88
CA ALA A 115 -13.64 -8.46 8.19
C ALA A 115 -14.61 -8.85 9.34
N LEU A 116 -15.92 -8.66 9.13
CA LEU A 116 -16.96 -8.99 10.11
C LEU A 116 -17.23 -10.50 10.27
N ARG A 117 -16.87 -11.33 9.29
CA ARG A 117 -17.21 -12.76 9.25
C ARG A 117 -16.00 -13.68 9.03
N HIS A 118 -14.79 -13.15 9.25
CA HIS A 118 -13.55 -13.74 8.77
C HIS A 118 -13.30 -15.17 9.31
N ASP A 119 -13.55 -15.43 10.59
CA ASP A 119 -13.35 -16.77 11.18
C ASP A 119 -14.20 -17.83 10.48
N ARG A 120 -15.51 -17.56 10.34
CA ARG A 120 -16.43 -18.45 9.63
C ARG A 120 -16.06 -18.61 8.16
N LEU A 121 -15.67 -17.52 7.50
CA LEU A 121 -15.29 -17.56 6.09
C LEU A 121 -14.00 -18.36 5.86
N LYS A 122 -13.00 -18.22 6.74
CA LYS A 122 -11.77 -19.01 6.69
C LYS A 122 -12.06 -20.50 6.90
N GLN A 123 -12.84 -20.84 7.93
CA GLN A 123 -13.20 -22.23 8.24
C GLN A 123 -13.94 -22.90 7.07
N ARG A 124 -14.87 -22.19 6.43
CA ARG A 124 -15.64 -22.70 5.28
C ARG A 124 -14.80 -23.10 4.07
N GLY A 125 -13.55 -22.65 3.95
CA GLY A 125 -12.65 -23.10 2.89
C GLY A 125 -11.80 -24.32 3.23
N PHE A 126 -11.69 -24.67 4.51
CA PHE A 126 -10.79 -25.73 4.99
C PHE A 126 -11.52 -26.94 5.58
N TYR A 127 -12.75 -26.78 6.05
CA TYR A 127 -13.48 -27.80 6.78
C TYR A 127 -14.88 -28.04 6.20
N VAL A 128 -15.37 -29.27 6.39
CA VAL A 128 -16.78 -29.62 6.23
C VAL A 128 -17.47 -29.32 7.56
N ASP A 129 -18.63 -28.65 7.51
CA ASP A 129 -19.41 -28.25 8.68
C ASP A 129 -20.90 -28.59 8.51
N ILE A 130 -21.72 -28.32 9.51
CA ILE A 130 -23.18 -28.51 9.48
C ILE A 130 -23.86 -27.15 9.70
N ASP A 131 -24.84 -26.80 8.87
CA ASP A 131 -25.62 -25.58 9.04
C ASP A 131 -26.69 -25.69 10.14
N GLY A 132 -27.36 -24.57 10.44
CA GLY A 132 -28.40 -24.52 11.47
C GLY A 132 -29.65 -25.38 11.19
N ALA A 133 -29.78 -25.91 9.97
CA ALA A 133 -30.85 -26.81 9.56
C ALA A 133 -30.38 -28.28 9.46
N GLY A 134 -29.13 -28.58 9.80
CA GLY A 134 -28.55 -29.93 9.70
C GLY A 134 -27.99 -30.29 8.33
N GLY A 135 -27.91 -29.34 7.39
CA GLY A 135 -27.33 -29.53 6.07
C GLY A 135 -25.80 -29.52 6.10
N VAL A 136 -25.16 -30.32 5.25
CA VAL A 136 -23.70 -30.36 5.13
C VAL A 136 -23.20 -29.13 4.38
N LEU A 137 -22.29 -28.39 4.99
CA LEU A 137 -21.56 -27.27 4.40
C LEU A 137 -20.20 -27.74 3.93
N GLU A 138 -20.02 -27.84 2.61
CA GLU A 138 -18.74 -28.16 1.99
C GLU A 138 -18.05 -26.91 1.40
N PRO A 139 -16.71 -26.88 1.31
CA PRO A 139 -15.97 -25.78 0.70
C PRO A 139 -16.34 -25.47 -0.76
N THR A 140 -16.88 -26.45 -1.48
CA THR A 140 -17.31 -26.38 -2.88
C THR A 140 -18.66 -25.67 -3.07
N GLY A 141 -19.47 -25.51 -2.02
CA GLY A 141 -20.82 -24.92 -2.09
C GLY A 141 -20.88 -23.38 -2.13
N VAL A 142 -19.78 -22.71 -2.47
CA VAL A 142 -19.62 -21.25 -2.47
C VAL A 142 -19.49 -20.74 -3.90
N SER A 143 -20.35 -19.81 -4.34
CA SER A 143 -20.49 -19.48 -5.77
C SER A 143 -19.92 -18.14 -6.26
N ASP A 144 -19.51 -17.23 -5.37
CA ASP A 144 -19.11 -15.87 -5.77
C ASP A 144 -17.63 -15.79 -6.22
N ARG A 145 -17.35 -16.32 -7.43
CA ARG A 145 -16.01 -16.39 -8.05
C ARG A 145 -15.52 -15.04 -8.55
N GLU A 146 -16.34 -14.29 -9.27
CA GLU A 146 -15.94 -13.01 -9.88
C GLU A 146 -15.56 -11.97 -8.82
N SER A 147 -16.38 -11.78 -7.79
CA SER A 147 -16.04 -10.86 -6.70
C SER A 147 -14.78 -11.28 -5.93
N LEU A 148 -14.43 -12.57 -5.93
CA LEU A 148 -13.21 -13.06 -5.31
C LEU A 148 -11.96 -12.74 -6.17
N ILE A 149 -12.05 -12.87 -7.49
CA ILE A 149 -10.98 -12.45 -8.41
C ILE A 149 -10.68 -10.96 -8.23
N ASP A 150 -11.73 -10.13 -8.19
CA ASP A 150 -11.58 -8.69 -8.00
C ASP A 150 -10.89 -8.36 -6.68
N VAL A 151 -11.29 -9.02 -5.58
CA VAL A 151 -10.64 -8.83 -4.28
C VAL A 151 -9.18 -9.27 -4.33
N ILE A 152 -8.87 -10.42 -4.90
CA ILE A 152 -7.48 -10.91 -5.00
C ILE A 152 -6.62 -9.91 -5.78
N ASN A 153 -7.13 -9.40 -6.91
CA ASN A 153 -6.43 -8.41 -7.72
C ASN A 153 -6.18 -7.10 -6.97
N HIS A 154 -7.16 -6.62 -6.18
CA HIS A 154 -6.98 -5.43 -5.34
C HIS A 154 -6.00 -5.67 -4.20
N VAL A 155 -5.92 -6.85 -3.62
CA VAL A 155 -4.97 -7.13 -2.52
C VAL A 155 -3.55 -7.31 -3.07
N HIS A 156 -3.39 -7.91 -4.25
CA HIS A 156 -2.08 -8.08 -4.89
C HIS A 156 -1.31 -6.76 -5.06
N GLN A 157 -2.00 -5.64 -5.32
CA GLN A 157 -1.32 -4.35 -5.54
C GLN A 157 -0.68 -3.75 -4.28
N ILE A 158 -1.05 -4.21 -3.07
CA ILE A 158 -0.60 -3.61 -1.80
C ILE A 158 0.92 -3.64 -1.69
N GLY A 159 1.58 -4.72 -2.14
CA GLY A 159 3.04 -4.82 -2.13
C GLY A 159 3.68 -3.64 -2.86
N TRP A 160 3.25 -3.37 -4.10
CA TRP A 160 3.76 -2.24 -4.88
C TRP A 160 3.40 -0.88 -4.30
N GLN A 161 2.17 -0.70 -3.81
CA GLN A 161 1.78 0.54 -3.17
C GLN A 161 2.67 0.84 -1.96
N LEU A 162 3.00 -0.17 -1.15
CA LEU A 162 3.92 0.01 -0.04
C LEU A 162 5.34 0.34 -0.50
N ARG A 163 5.91 -0.34 -1.51
CA ARG A 163 7.26 -0.03 -2.01
C ARG A 163 7.38 1.38 -2.59
N LEU A 164 6.37 1.81 -3.33
CA LEU A 164 6.30 3.18 -3.80
C LEU A 164 6.19 4.17 -2.63
N GLY A 165 5.36 3.84 -1.64
CA GLY A 165 5.24 4.61 -0.42
C GLY A 165 6.55 4.72 0.36
N GLU A 166 7.31 3.63 0.47
CA GLU A 166 8.64 3.64 1.09
C GLU A 166 9.57 4.63 0.40
N HIS A 167 9.55 4.66 -0.93
CA HIS A 167 10.36 5.58 -1.73
C HIS A 167 9.92 7.05 -1.54
N ILE A 168 8.62 7.32 -1.62
CA ILE A 168 8.03 8.67 -1.46
C ILE A 168 8.35 9.21 -0.06
N GLU A 169 8.08 8.42 0.98
CA GLU A 169 8.28 8.82 2.37
C GLU A 169 9.76 8.97 2.71
N ALA A 170 10.64 8.09 2.22
CA ALA A 170 12.08 8.23 2.42
C ALA A 170 12.62 9.52 1.79
N LYS A 171 12.15 9.85 0.57
CA LYS A 171 12.52 11.09 -0.10
C LYS A 171 12.03 12.31 0.68
N GLN A 172 10.76 12.31 1.09
CA GLN A 172 10.19 13.42 1.86
C GLN A 172 10.90 13.61 3.21
N GLN A 173 11.17 12.53 3.95
CA GLN A 173 11.92 12.56 5.20
C GLN A 173 13.32 13.15 5.00
N ALA A 174 14.03 12.75 3.93
CA ALA A 174 15.35 13.28 3.63
C ALA A 174 15.33 14.78 3.25
N GLU A 175 14.31 15.21 2.49
CA GLU A 175 14.11 16.63 2.13
C GLU A 175 13.74 17.48 3.35
N GLU A 176 12.88 16.98 4.24
CA GLU A 176 12.55 17.64 5.50
C GLU A 176 13.76 17.73 6.42
N ALA A 177 14.53 16.67 6.56
CA ALA A 177 15.72 16.64 7.41
C ALA A 177 16.83 17.59 6.94
N ARG A 178 17.02 17.71 5.63
CA ARG A 178 18.02 18.62 5.04
C ARG A 178 17.60 20.08 5.15
N GLY A 179 16.31 20.37 5.07
CA GLY A 179 15.82 21.73 4.88
C GLY A 179 16.13 22.27 3.48
N VAL A 180 15.81 23.53 3.26
CA VAL A 180 16.06 24.26 2.01
C VAL A 180 17.01 25.41 2.32
N PRO A 181 18.23 25.43 1.78
CA PRO A 181 19.14 26.55 2.03
C PRO A 181 18.58 27.85 1.43
N PRO A 182 18.88 29.01 2.05
CA PRO A 182 18.66 30.33 1.45
C PRO A 182 19.19 30.39 0.02
N ARG A 183 18.40 30.94 -0.91
CA ARG A 183 18.85 31.25 -2.27
C ARG A 183 19.46 32.63 -2.33
N THR A 184 20.43 32.79 -3.22
CA THR A 184 21.02 34.10 -3.52
C THR A 184 20.05 34.95 -4.34
N GLU A 185 20.18 36.28 -4.25
CA GLU A 185 19.29 37.20 -4.99
C GLU A 185 19.37 36.98 -6.51
N ALA A 186 20.55 36.59 -7.03
CA ALA A 186 20.72 36.26 -8.44
C ALA A 186 19.94 34.99 -8.87
N GLU A 187 19.84 33.98 -7.99
CA GLU A 187 19.04 32.78 -8.25
C GLU A 187 17.55 33.07 -8.18
N ILE A 188 17.15 33.95 -7.25
CA ILE A 188 15.77 34.40 -7.08
C ILE A 188 15.33 35.21 -8.30
N GLU A 189 16.16 36.14 -8.78
CA GLU A 189 15.86 36.92 -9.98
C GLU A 189 15.73 36.04 -11.23
N LYS A 190 16.58 35.00 -11.35
CA LYS A 190 16.45 34.01 -12.42
C LYS A 190 15.12 33.24 -12.33
N MET A 191 14.67 32.87 -11.13
CA MET A 191 13.36 32.23 -10.95
C MET A 191 12.21 33.19 -11.22
N ARG A 192 12.36 34.47 -10.86
CA ARG A 192 11.39 35.53 -11.14
C ARG A 192 11.19 35.73 -12.64
N ASP A 193 12.27 35.77 -13.43
CA ASP A 193 12.18 35.80 -14.90
C ASP A 193 11.45 34.57 -15.46
N ILE A 194 11.76 33.37 -14.96
CA ILE A 194 11.08 32.13 -15.38
C ILE A 194 9.58 32.16 -15.05
N PHE A 195 9.22 32.54 -13.81
CA PHE A 195 7.83 32.57 -13.36
C PHE A 195 7.03 33.74 -13.94
N SER A 196 7.69 34.82 -14.35
CA SER A 196 7.04 35.94 -15.06
C SER A 196 6.36 35.50 -16.36
N ARG A 197 6.84 34.40 -16.95
CA ARG A 197 6.30 33.80 -18.18
C ARG A 197 5.09 32.90 -17.93
N LEU A 198 4.73 32.65 -16.66
CA LEU A 198 3.58 31.85 -16.25
C LEU A 198 2.48 32.76 -15.66
N PRO A 199 1.23 32.69 -16.18
CA PRO A 199 0.13 33.51 -15.67
C PRO A 199 -0.09 33.31 -14.16
N GLY A 200 -0.14 34.40 -13.40
CA GLY A 200 -0.47 34.39 -11.97
C GLY A 200 0.67 34.04 -10.99
N ARG A 201 1.89 33.74 -11.48
CA ARG A 201 3.06 33.45 -10.61
C ARG A 201 4.15 34.52 -10.57
N ALA A 202 4.03 35.56 -11.40
CA ALA A 202 5.06 36.58 -11.56
C ALA A 202 5.32 37.43 -10.29
N ALA A 203 4.30 37.59 -9.42
CA ALA A 203 4.29 38.59 -8.35
C ALA A 203 4.07 37.99 -6.94
N ASP A 204 4.40 36.72 -6.76
CA ASP A 204 4.31 36.05 -5.46
C ASP A 204 5.56 36.40 -4.61
N GLU A 205 5.56 37.59 -4.00
CA GLU A 205 6.69 38.02 -3.14
C GLU A 205 6.85 37.15 -1.89
N GLU A 206 5.77 36.55 -1.38
CA GLU A 206 5.86 35.60 -0.26
C GLU A 206 6.70 34.37 -0.63
N LEU A 207 6.54 33.86 -1.87
CA LEU A 207 7.37 32.78 -2.39
C LEU A 207 8.86 33.17 -2.45
N TYR A 208 9.18 34.37 -2.94
CA TYR A 208 10.58 34.82 -3.04
C TYR A 208 11.20 35.13 -1.68
N ASP A 209 10.44 35.70 -0.75
CA ASP A 209 10.89 35.90 0.63
C ASP A 209 11.15 34.57 1.34
N SER A 210 10.30 33.56 1.10
CA SER A 210 10.56 32.19 1.56
C SER A 210 11.86 31.63 0.99
N MET A 211 12.18 31.89 -0.29
CA MET A 211 13.45 31.48 -0.90
C MET A 211 14.66 32.20 -0.29
N ARG A 212 14.54 33.48 0.05
CA ARG A 212 15.61 34.25 0.72
C ARG A 212 15.91 33.73 2.11
N GLN A 213 14.88 33.33 2.85
CA GLN A 213 15.02 32.84 4.22
C GLN A 213 15.46 31.37 4.25
N GLY A 214 15.10 30.59 3.22
CA GLY A 214 15.23 29.15 3.26
C GLY A 214 14.30 28.54 4.32
N ARG A 215 14.52 27.26 4.59
CA ARG A 215 13.81 26.50 5.63
C ARG A 215 14.83 25.64 6.36
N GLU A 216 14.94 25.79 7.67
CA GLU A 216 15.78 24.91 8.47
C GLU A 216 15.30 23.45 8.37
N GLY A 217 16.25 22.52 8.42
CA GLY A 217 15.95 21.10 8.44
C GLY A 217 15.20 20.70 9.72
N ARG A 218 14.27 19.77 9.60
CA ARG A 218 13.56 19.19 10.73
C ARG A 218 14.36 18.03 11.31
N LYS A 219 14.62 18.05 12.62
CA LYS A 219 15.24 16.90 13.30
C LYS A 219 14.33 15.67 13.21
N LEU A 220 14.87 14.57 12.72
CA LEU A 220 14.25 13.25 12.78
C LEU A 220 14.86 12.50 13.97
N ASN A 221 14.08 12.25 15.01
CA ASN A 221 14.61 11.80 16.31
C ASN A 221 15.06 10.33 16.29
N ASN A 222 14.45 9.50 15.45
CA ASN A 222 14.69 8.07 15.41
C ASN A 222 15.14 7.63 14.00
N ASP A 223 16.27 8.16 13.53
CA ASP A 223 16.83 7.95 12.18
C ASP A 223 17.04 6.46 11.85
N ASP A 224 17.39 5.64 12.84
CA ASP A 224 17.62 4.20 12.65
C ASP A 224 16.36 3.41 12.26
N TYR A 225 15.18 3.95 12.55
CA TYR A 225 13.90 3.30 12.28
C TYR A 225 13.23 3.78 10.99
N ARG A 226 13.69 4.91 10.44
CA ARG A 226 13.02 5.59 9.32
C ARG A 226 13.25 4.88 7.99
N LEU A 227 12.57 5.38 6.98
CA LEU A 227 12.72 4.90 5.62
C LEU A 227 13.97 5.55 5.00
N HIS A 228 14.82 4.72 4.39
CA HIS A 228 16.03 5.16 3.73
C HIS A 228 16.00 4.71 2.27
N LEU A 229 16.35 5.64 1.37
CA LEU A 229 16.70 5.27 0.02
C LEU A 229 18.10 4.64 0.04
N PRO A 230 18.36 3.58 -0.74
CA PRO A 230 19.70 3.02 -0.88
C PRO A 230 20.71 4.09 -1.32
N GLU A 231 20.32 4.91 -2.30
CA GLU A 231 21.09 6.05 -2.80
C GLU A 231 20.14 7.21 -3.19
N PRO A 232 20.59 8.48 -3.15
CA PRO A 232 19.81 9.59 -3.66
C PRO A 232 19.43 9.39 -5.14
N GLY A 233 18.12 9.37 -5.42
CA GLY A 233 17.62 9.15 -6.80
C GLY A 233 17.52 7.67 -7.21
N SER A 234 17.66 6.73 -6.27
CA SER A 234 17.43 5.29 -6.49
C SER A 234 16.09 5.02 -7.18
N ASN A 235 16.04 4.08 -8.12
CA ASN A 235 14.81 3.74 -8.82
C ASN A 235 13.91 2.83 -7.94
N PRO A 236 12.64 3.19 -7.65
CA PRO A 236 11.74 2.35 -6.86
C PRO A 236 11.45 0.97 -7.49
N PHE A 237 11.74 0.80 -8.78
CA PHE A 237 11.51 -0.44 -9.52
C PHE A 237 12.75 -1.34 -9.63
N GLU A 238 13.89 -0.95 -9.07
CA GLU A 238 15.16 -1.71 -9.21
C GLU A 238 15.08 -3.14 -8.66
N ASN A 239 14.20 -3.38 -7.69
CA ASN A 239 14.02 -4.68 -7.04
C ASN A 239 12.80 -5.47 -7.53
N LEU A 240 12.11 -5.04 -8.60
CA LEU A 240 10.96 -5.74 -9.18
C LEU A 240 11.27 -7.24 -9.37
N GLY A 241 10.39 -8.11 -8.85
CA GLY A 241 10.52 -9.56 -8.93
C GLY A 241 11.39 -10.22 -7.85
N LYS A 242 11.97 -9.46 -6.92
CA LYS A 242 12.64 -10.01 -5.72
C LYS A 242 11.64 -10.27 -4.58
N PRO A 243 12.00 -11.07 -3.56
CA PRO A 243 11.18 -11.25 -2.36
C PRO A 243 10.69 -9.95 -1.73
N GLY A 244 9.37 -9.79 -1.58
CA GLY A 244 8.68 -8.58 -1.13
C GLY A 244 8.45 -7.51 -2.21
N TYR A 245 8.76 -7.79 -3.48
CA TYR A 245 8.62 -6.93 -4.66
C TYR A 245 7.96 -7.67 -5.85
N GLU A 246 7.32 -8.81 -5.57
CA GLU A 246 6.72 -9.71 -6.56
C GLU A 246 5.33 -9.28 -7.00
N ALA A 247 4.68 -8.40 -6.22
CA ALA A 247 3.31 -7.97 -6.48
C ALA A 247 3.11 -7.63 -7.96
N GLU A 248 2.02 -8.08 -8.56
CA GLU A 248 1.62 -7.61 -9.88
C GLU A 248 0.62 -6.48 -9.70
N THR A 249 0.72 -5.43 -10.53
CA THR A 249 -0.19 -4.30 -10.42
C THR A 249 -1.37 -4.47 -11.36
N ARG A 250 -2.57 -4.13 -10.88
CA ARG A 250 -3.78 -4.12 -11.72
C ARG A 250 -3.60 -3.26 -12.97
N GLU A 251 -2.86 -2.16 -12.85
CA GLU A 251 -2.56 -1.25 -13.95
C GLU A 251 -1.58 -1.86 -14.96
N LEU A 252 -0.54 -2.57 -14.52
CA LEU A 252 0.36 -3.27 -15.46
C LEU A 252 -0.36 -4.42 -16.16
N ARG A 253 -1.24 -5.16 -15.45
CA ARG A 253 -2.09 -6.17 -16.07
C ARG A 253 -3.07 -5.55 -17.07
N ARG A 254 -3.75 -4.46 -16.70
CA ARG A 254 -4.64 -3.71 -17.60
C ARG A 254 -3.90 -3.20 -18.84
N LEU A 255 -2.72 -2.61 -18.66
CA LEU A 255 -1.88 -2.12 -19.75
C LEU A 255 -1.41 -3.27 -20.65
N ALA A 256 -1.02 -4.41 -20.09
CA ALA A 256 -0.68 -5.59 -20.87
C ALA A 256 -1.87 -6.11 -21.70
N GLU A 257 -3.06 -6.22 -21.09
CA GLU A 257 -4.29 -6.62 -21.79
C GLU A 257 -4.73 -5.61 -22.86
N GLU A 258 -4.46 -4.32 -22.67
CA GLU A 258 -4.71 -3.27 -23.67
C GLU A 258 -3.73 -3.38 -24.84
N LEU A 259 -2.44 -3.66 -24.57
CA LEU A 259 -1.42 -3.88 -25.60
C LEU A 259 -1.70 -5.15 -26.42
N ASP A 260 -2.02 -6.27 -25.78
CA ASP A 260 -2.36 -7.52 -26.47
C ASP A 260 -3.58 -7.35 -27.39
N ARG A 261 -4.56 -6.53 -26.97
CA ARG A 261 -5.73 -6.17 -27.79
C ARG A 261 -5.40 -5.29 -28.98
N LEU A 262 -4.37 -4.45 -28.88
CA LEU A 262 -3.89 -3.60 -29.97
C LEU A 262 -3.02 -4.38 -30.97
N GLU A 263 -2.27 -5.39 -30.52
CA GLU A 263 -1.48 -6.27 -31.38
C GLU A 263 -2.33 -7.33 -32.12
N SER A 264 -3.52 -7.61 -31.60
CA SER A 264 -4.49 -8.56 -32.20
C SER A 264 -5.44 -7.89 -33.21
N GLN A 265 -5.29 -6.59 -33.50
CA GLN A 265 -6.05 -5.81 -34.50
C GLN A 265 -5.19 -5.48 -35.71
#